data_AF-A0A0G1QDD2-F1
#
_entry.id   AF-A0A0G1QDD2-F1
#
_cell.length_a   1.000
_cell.length_b   1.000
_cell.length_c   1.000
_cell.angle_alpha   90.00
_cell.angle_beta   90.00
_cell.angle_gamma   90.00
#
_symmetry.space_group_name_H-M   'P 1'
#
loop_
_entity.id
_entity.type
_entity.pdbx_description
1 polymer ?
#
loop_
_entity_poly.entity_id
_entity_poly.type
_entity_poly.pdbx_seq_one_letter_code
_entity_poly.pdbx_strand_id
1 'polypeptide(L)'
;MSTTQRQGLSAASVDIPKEFSEPGMEPVLADYLRIANWTRGLHRRLDESGDVRLKRAAEYITILGNRLRFNVRANIRQWAFFSELRTIEGGHPTYRKAMQRVARQLLYVMPFLKPLFTHVGWTKDYGLGRLRGEIKTQEKLF
;
A
#
# COMPACT_ATOMS: atom_id res chain seq x y z
N MET A 1 16.44 1.90 15.90
CA MET A 1 15.12 2.49 15.56
C MET A 1 14.98 2.48 14.04
N SER A 2 13.83 2.08 13.50
CA SER A 2 13.60 2.17 12.05
C SER A 2 13.31 3.62 11.69
N THR A 3 13.81 4.10 10.55
CA THR A 3 13.57 5.45 10.07
C THR A 3 12.85 5.40 8.73
N THR A 4 11.80 6.21 8.59
CA THR A 4 11.07 6.37 7.33
C THR A 4 11.28 7.77 6.81
N GLN A 5 11.73 7.88 5.56
CA GLN A 5 11.80 9.15 4.84
C GLN A 5 10.83 9.08 3.68
N ARG A 6 9.90 10.04 3.60
CA ARG A 6 8.94 10.12 2.50
C ARG A 6 9.24 11.33 1.63
N GLN A 7 8.91 11.22 0.35
CA GLN A 7 8.75 12.41 -0.49
C GLN A 7 7.44 13.12 -0.12
N GLY A 8 7.32 14.40 -0.48
CA GLY A 8 6.05 15.14 -0.39
C GLY A 8 4.97 14.40 -1.18
N LEU A 9 3.73 14.40 -0.67
CA LEU A 9 2.61 13.77 -1.36
C LEU A 9 2.30 14.52 -2.66
N SER A 10 2.26 13.78 -3.76
CA SER A 10 1.97 14.31 -5.09
C SER A 10 0.71 13.68 -5.66
N ALA A 11 -0.12 14.50 -6.29
CA ALA A 11 -1.29 14.05 -7.02
C ALA A 11 -0.98 13.53 -8.45
N ALA A 12 0.30 13.34 -8.80
CA ALA A 12 0.72 13.02 -10.17
C ALA A 12 0.08 11.73 -10.71
N SER A 13 0.04 10.67 -9.91
CA SER A 13 -0.46 9.35 -10.33
C SER A 13 -1.30 8.70 -9.24
N VAL A 14 -2.25 7.87 -9.67
CA VAL A 14 -3.10 7.05 -8.82
C VAL A 14 -2.93 5.58 -9.17
N ASP A 15 -3.10 4.70 -8.19
CA ASP A 15 -3.21 3.26 -8.38
C ASP A 15 -4.68 2.89 -8.51
N ILE A 16 -5.04 2.22 -9.60
CA ILE A 16 -6.42 1.82 -9.87
C ILE A 16 -6.59 0.37 -9.37
N PRO A 17 -7.50 0.11 -8.42
CA PRO A 17 -7.82 -1.25 -7.99
C PRO A 17 -8.26 -2.10 -9.18
N LYS A 18 -7.84 -3.37 -9.20
CA LYS A 18 -8.17 -4.27 -10.32
C LYS A 18 -9.66 -4.55 -10.42
N GLU A 19 -10.31 -4.52 -9.27
CA GLU A 19 -11.74 -4.69 -9.07
C GLU A 19 -12.54 -3.66 -9.90
N PHE A 20 -11.98 -2.49 -10.19
CA PHE A 20 -12.65 -1.47 -11.01
C PHE A 20 -12.67 -1.81 -12.51
N SER A 21 -11.97 -2.86 -12.93
CA SER A 21 -12.01 -3.39 -14.29
C SER A 21 -13.04 -4.51 -14.45
N GLU A 22 -13.77 -4.88 -13.40
CA GLU A 22 -14.82 -5.88 -13.46
C GLU A 22 -16.08 -5.34 -14.16
N PRO A 23 -16.84 -6.19 -14.88
CA PRO A 23 -18.07 -5.76 -15.54
C PRO A 23 -19.06 -5.12 -14.56
N GLY A 24 -19.60 -3.95 -14.91
CA GLY A 24 -20.52 -3.18 -14.06
C GLY A 24 -19.84 -2.15 -13.17
N MET A 25 -18.51 -2.13 -13.10
CA MET A 25 -17.74 -1.13 -12.33
C MET A 25 -17.35 0.10 -13.17
N GLU A 26 -17.75 0.18 -14.43
CA GLU A 26 -17.42 1.29 -15.32
C GLU A 26 -17.82 2.66 -14.77
N PRO A 27 -19.01 2.85 -14.14
CA PRO A 27 -19.38 4.13 -13.52
C PRO A 27 -18.43 4.50 -12.36
N VAL A 28 -18.06 3.52 -11.53
CA VAL A 28 -17.15 3.73 -10.39
C VAL A 28 -15.76 4.10 -10.89
N LEU A 29 -15.27 3.42 -11.93
CA LEU A 29 -14.00 3.73 -12.56
C LEU A 29 -14.02 5.15 -13.15
N ALA A 30 -15.09 5.54 -13.84
CA ALA A 30 -15.24 6.87 -14.42
C ALA A 30 -15.21 7.96 -13.33
N ASP A 31 -15.94 7.77 -12.23
CA ASP A 31 -15.94 8.70 -11.10
C ASP A 31 -14.58 8.78 -10.41
N TYR A 32 -13.93 7.64 -10.21
CA TYR A 32 -12.60 7.58 -9.61
C TYR A 32 -11.58 8.36 -10.45
N LEU A 33 -11.58 8.18 -11.78
CA LEU A 33 -10.70 8.90 -12.69
C LEU A 33 -11.02 10.39 -12.74
N ARG A 34 -12.31 10.76 -12.70
CA ARG A 34 -12.76 12.15 -12.63
C ARG A 34 -12.22 12.83 -11.37
N ILE A 35 -12.36 12.20 -10.21
CA ILE A 35 -11.83 12.71 -8.93
C ILE A 35 -10.30 12.78 -8.98
N ALA A 36 -9.61 11.75 -9.45
CA ALA A 36 -8.16 11.74 -9.58
C ALA A 36 -7.63 12.88 -10.47
N ASN A 37 -8.30 13.16 -11.58
CA ASN A 37 -7.95 14.26 -12.47
C ASN A 37 -8.21 15.63 -11.82
N TRP A 38 -9.33 15.78 -11.11
CA TRP A 38 -9.63 17.01 -10.37
C TRP A 38 -8.62 17.26 -9.25
N THR A 39 -8.30 16.23 -8.47
CA THR A 39 -7.25 16.23 -7.44
C THR A 39 -5.91 16.65 -8.02
N ARG A 40 -5.50 16.08 -9.17
CA ARG A 40 -4.27 16.48 -9.87
C ARG A 40 -4.28 17.96 -10.27
N GLY A 41 -5.39 18.42 -10.86
CA GLY A 41 -5.54 19.80 -11.29
C GLY A 41 -5.47 20.79 -10.14
N LEU A 42 -6.16 20.51 -9.03
CA LEU A 42 -6.16 21.37 -7.85
C LEU A 42 -4.81 21.35 -7.12
N HIS A 43 -4.20 20.17 -6.95
CA HIS A 43 -2.87 20.03 -6.35
C HIS A 43 -1.83 20.88 -7.09
N ARG A 44 -1.81 20.80 -8.42
CA ARG A 44 -0.92 21.61 -9.27
C ARG A 44 -1.14 23.11 -9.07
N ARG A 45 -2.40 23.57 -9.05
CA ARG A 45 -2.70 24.99 -8.82
C ARG A 45 -2.21 25.49 -7.47
N LEU A 46 -2.30 24.67 -6.42
CA LEU A 46 -1.78 25.05 -5.10
C LEU A 46 -0.26 25.05 -5.06
N ASP A 47 0.39 24.07 -5.68
CA ASP A 47 1.85 23.97 -5.74
C ASP A 47 2.50 25.12 -6.53
N GLU A 48 1.83 25.56 -7.59
CA GLU A 48 2.24 26.66 -8.49
C GLU A 48 1.73 28.05 -8.05
N SER A 49 0.99 28.14 -6.95
CA SER A 49 0.33 29.39 -6.52
C SER A 49 1.26 30.53 -6.07
N GLY A 50 2.52 30.23 -5.78
CA GLY A 50 3.48 31.18 -5.20
C GLY A 50 3.30 31.44 -3.69
N ASP A 51 2.17 31.06 -3.08
CA ASP A 51 1.96 31.13 -1.62
C ASP A 51 2.52 29.86 -0.94
N VAL A 52 3.52 30.05 -0.08
CA VAL A 52 4.19 28.96 0.66
C VAL A 52 3.22 28.15 1.52
N ARG A 53 2.17 28.77 2.07
CA ARG A 53 1.15 28.07 2.89
C ARG A 53 0.28 27.18 2.03
N LEU A 54 -0.16 27.66 0.87
CA LEU A 54 -0.95 26.88 -0.08
C LEU A 54 -0.14 25.72 -0.66
N LYS A 55 1.14 25.95 -0.97
CA LYS A 55 2.06 24.91 -1.39
C LYS A 55 2.19 23.79 -0.35
N ARG A 56 2.33 24.13 0.93
CA ARG A 56 2.36 23.14 2.03
C ARG A 56 1.02 22.42 2.20
N ALA A 57 -0.09 23.10 1.97
CA ALA A 57 -1.43 22.52 2.03
C ALA A 57 -1.74 21.58 0.86
N ALA A 58 -1.00 21.65 -0.26
CA ALA A 58 -1.25 20.82 -1.44
C ALA A 58 -1.24 19.31 -1.14
N GLU A 59 -0.40 18.85 -0.20
CA GLU A 59 -0.34 17.44 0.20
C GLU A 59 -1.69 16.91 0.74
N TYR A 60 -2.51 17.76 1.35
CA TYR A 60 -3.80 17.40 1.96
C TYR A 60 -4.91 17.12 0.94
N ILE A 61 -4.68 17.44 -0.34
CA ILE A 61 -5.66 17.26 -1.41
C ILE A 61 -5.56 15.87 -2.03
N THR A 62 -4.41 15.21 -1.83
CA THR A 62 -4.19 13.86 -2.35
C THR A 62 -5.24 12.87 -1.81
N ILE A 63 -5.62 11.92 -2.66
CA ILE A 63 -6.51 10.81 -2.32
C ILE A 63 -5.68 9.57 -1.99
N LEU A 64 -6.27 8.59 -1.28
CA LEU A 64 -5.58 7.36 -0.88
C LEU A 64 -5.08 6.51 -2.05
N GLY A 65 -5.63 6.74 -3.24
CA GLY A 65 -5.13 6.15 -4.48
C GLY A 65 -3.80 6.72 -4.96
N ASN A 66 -3.38 7.91 -4.50
CA ASN A 66 -2.16 8.54 -4.97
C ASN A 66 -0.92 7.75 -4.55
N ARG A 67 0.05 7.63 -5.46
CA ARG A 67 1.28 6.88 -5.21
C ARG A 67 2.19 7.62 -4.25
N LEU A 68 2.46 6.99 -3.11
CA LEU A 68 3.45 7.44 -2.14
C LEU A 68 4.83 6.84 -2.46
N ARG A 69 5.88 7.64 -2.31
CA ARG A 69 7.28 7.22 -2.39
C ARG A 69 7.97 7.44 -1.06
N PHE A 70 8.55 6.39 -0.51
CA PHE A 70 9.24 6.44 0.77
C PHE A 70 10.37 5.41 0.83
N ASN A 71 11.39 5.76 1.60
CA ASN A 71 12.49 4.90 1.98
C ASN A 71 12.31 4.48 3.43
N VAL A 72 12.48 3.19 3.69
CA VAL A 72 12.50 2.63 5.04
C VAL A 72 13.89 2.07 5.30
N ARG A 73 14.50 2.51 6.40
CA ARG A 73 15.70 1.88 6.94
C ARG A 73 15.32 1.17 8.22
N ALA A 74 15.65 -0.11 8.30
CA ALA A 74 15.42 -0.94 9.47
C ALA A 74 16.56 -1.94 9.61
N ASN A 75 16.80 -2.43 10.83
CA ASN A 75 17.74 -3.53 11.04
C ASN A 75 17.12 -4.87 10.63
N ILE A 76 17.92 -5.92 10.57
CA ILE A 76 17.47 -7.25 10.13
C ILE A 76 16.35 -7.81 11.00
N ARG A 77 16.43 -7.63 12.33
CA ARG A 77 15.37 -8.06 13.25
C ARG A 77 14.03 -7.42 12.92
N GLN A 78 14.02 -6.13 12.61
CA GLN A 78 12.82 -5.40 12.22
C GLN A 78 12.31 -5.86 10.85
N TRP A 79 13.20 -6.11 9.89
CA TRP A 79 12.80 -6.62 8.58
C TRP A 79 12.19 -8.02 8.63
N ALA A 80 12.72 -8.91 9.47
CA ALA A 80 12.12 -10.21 9.75
C ALA A 80 10.71 -10.02 10.33
N PHE A 81 10.59 -9.25 11.42
CA PHE A 81 9.31 -8.99 12.07
C PHE A 81 8.24 -8.36 11.15
N PHE A 82 8.61 -7.34 10.37
CA PHE A 82 7.70 -6.73 9.40
C PHE A 82 7.26 -7.73 8.33
N SER A 83 8.18 -8.55 7.86
CA SER A 83 7.87 -9.54 6.84
C SER A 83 6.89 -10.58 7.36
N GLU A 84 7.10 -11.10 8.57
CA GLU A 84 6.19 -12.07 9.19
C GLU A 84 4.79 -11.46 9.40
N LEU A 85 4.69 -10.32 10.09
CA LEU A 85 3.40 -9.71 10.41
C LEU A 85 2.58 -9.30 9.19
N ARG A 86 3.23 -8.80 8.13
CA ARG A 86 2.53 -8.22 6.99
C ARG A 86 2.22 -9.22 5.90
N THR A 87 2.70 -10.45 6.00
CA THR A 87 2.48 -11.50 5.00
C THR A 87 1.42 -12.53 5.39
N ILE A 88 0.83 -12.39 6.58
CA ILE A 88 -0.31 -13.20 7.04
C ILE A 88 -1.56 -13.01 6.18
N GLU A 89 -2.52 -13.95 6.26
CA GLU A 89 -3.78 -13.91 5.51
C GLU A 89 -4.59 -12.62 5.72
N GLY A 90 -4.61 -12.08 6.94
CA GLY A 90 -5.26 -10.79 7.24
C GLY A 90 -4.50 -9.55 6.75
N GLY A 91 -3.32 -9.71 6.16
CA GLY A 91 -2.51 -8.63 5.62
C GLY A 91 -3.01 -8.14 4.26
N HIS A 92 -3.06 -6.81 4.08
CA HIS A 92 -3.44 -6.20 2.80
C HIS A 92 -2.58 -6.74 1.64
N PRO A 93 -3.15 -7.14 0.49
CA PRO A 93 -2.41 -7.77 -0.61
C PRO A 93 -1.16 -7.01 -1.06
N THR A 94 -1.24 -5.67 -1.17
CA THR A 94 -0.10 -4.84 -1.55
C THR A 94 1.03 -4.86 -0.52
N TYR A 95 0.70 -4.90 0.77
CA TYR A 95 1.70 -5.01 1.84
C TYR A 95 2.35 -6.38 1.87
N ARG A 96 1.57 -7.46 1.69
CA ARG A 96 2.10 -8.82 1.54
C ARG A 96 3.13 -8.87 0.41
N LYS A 97 2.75 -8.40 -0.77
CA LYS A 97 3.60 -8.38 -1.96
C LYS A 97 4.88 -7.58 -1.73
N ALA A 98 4.78 -6.40 -1.12
CA ALA A 98 5.94 -5.56 -0.81
C ALA A 98 6.91 -6.27 0.16
N MET A 99 6.40 -6.83 1.26
CA MET A 99 7.24 -7.49 2.26
C MET A 99 7.82 -8.83 1.78
N GLN A 100 7.07 -9.61 1.00
CA GLN A 100 7.63 -10.79 0.32
C GLN A 100 8.78 -10.42 -0.60
N ARG A 101 8.69 -9.29 -1.32
CA ARG A 101 9.78 -8.79 -2.17
C ARG A 101 10.99 -8.40 -1.34
N VAL A 102 10.79 -7.69 -0.22
CA VAL A 102 11.88 -7.34 0.72
C VAL A 102 12.56 -8.60 1.25
N ALA A 103 11.80 -9.58 1.75
CA ALA A 103 12.35 -10.83 2.25
C ALA A 103 13.15 -11.59 1.17
N ARG A 104 12.65 -11.67 -0.07
CA ARG A 104 13.42 -12.27 -1.19
C ARG A 104 14.73 -11.55 -1.45
N GLN A 105 14.72 -10.22 -1.45
CA GLN A 105 15.94 -9.42 -1.68
C GLN A 105 16.95 -9.61 -0.56
N LEU A 106 16.51 -9.65 0.70
CA LEU A 106 17.39 -9.88 1.85
C LEU A 106 17.99 -11.28 1.83
N LEU A 107 17.19 -12.32 1.55
CA LEU A 107 17.66 -13.71 1.49
C LEU A 107 18.56 -13.97 0.28
N TYR A 108 18.39 -13.22 -0.81
CA TYR A 108 19.30 -13.25 -1.95
C TYR A 108 20.68 -12.70 -1.59
N VAL A 109 20.75 -11.56 -0.89
CA VAL A 109 22.02 -10.91 -0.51
C VAL A 109 22.66 -11.59 0.72
N MET A 110 21.87 -12.07 1.67
CA MET A 110 22.33 -12.68 2.93
C MET A 110 21.62 -14.03 3.20
N PRO A 111 21.97 -15.10 2.48
CA PRO A 111 21.28 -16.39 2.58
C PRO A 111 21.28 -17.01 3.98
N PHE A 112 22.32 -16.75 4.78
CA PHE A 112 22.44 -17.24 6.15
C PHE A 112 21.35 -16.71 7.10
N LEU A 113 20.60 -15.67 6.71
CA LEU A 113 19.48 -15.14 7.48
C LEU A 113 18.19 -15.95 7.32
N LYS A 114 18.15 -16.96 6.43
CA LYS A 114 16.95 -17.78 6.18
C LYS A 114 16.23 -18.27 7.44
N PRO A 115 16.92 -18.74 8.51
CA PRO A 115 16.25 -19.15 9.75
C PRO A 115 15.44 -18.03 10.43
N LEU A 116 15.81 -16.76 10.24
CA LEU A 116 15.11 -15.61 10.82
C LEU A 116 13.83 -15.22 10.05
N PHE A 117 13.61 -15.75 8.84
CA PHE A 117 12.46 -15.43 7.99
C PHE A 117 11.51 -16.63 7.84
N THR A 118 11.54 -17.56 8.79
CA THR A 118 10.82 -18.84 8.71
C THR A 118 9.30 -18.67 8.68
N HIS A 119 8.73 -17.64 9.32
CA HIS A 119 7.28 -17.41 9.35
C HIS A 119 6.76 -16.44 8.30
N VAL A 120 7.59 -16.08 7.31
CA VAL A 120 7.11 -15.26 6.19
C VAL A 120 6.10 -16.05 5.36
N GLY A 121 4.89 -15.50 5.21
CA GLY A 121 3.86 -16.02 4.33
C GLY A 121 4.22 -15.80 2.87
N TRP A 122 4.36 -16.87 2.10
CA TRP A 122 4.71 -16.82 0.67
C TRP A 122 3.50 -16.93 -0.27
N THR A 123 2.31 -17.10 0.29
CA THR A 123 1.05 -17.16 -0.45
C THR A 123 0.80 -15.83 -1.17
N LYS A 124 0.62 -15.89 -2.49
CA LYS A 124 0.41 -14.71 -3.33
C LYS A 124 -0.98 -14.13 -3.12
N ASP A 125 -2.00 -14.97 -3.05
CA ASP A 125 -3.39 -14.56 -2.91
C ASP A 125 -4.15 -15.49 -1.96
N TYR A 126 -4.89 -14.89 -1.03
CA TYR A 126 -5.78 -15.59 -0.10
C TYR A 126 -7.26 -15.42 -0.51
N GLY A 127 -7.53 -14.80 -1.67
CA GLY A 127 -8.87 -14.44 -2.12
C GLY A 127 -9.53 -13.50 -1.13
N LEU A 128 -10.66 -13.94 -0.57
CA LEU A 128 -11.40 -13.22 0.48
C LEU A 128 -10.56 -12.91 1.73
N GLY A 129 -9.45 -13.62 1.96
CA GLY A 129 -8.53 -13.37 3.07
C GLY A 129 -9.26 -13.31 4.42
N ARG A 130 -9.16 -12.19 5.12
CA ARG A 130 -9.83 -11.97 6.41
C ARG A 130 -11.35 -12.17 6.37
N LEU A 131 -12.00 -11.84 5.26
CA LEU A 131 -13.45 -11.93 5.12
C LEU A 131 -13.95 -13.38 5.27
N ARG A 132 -13.15 -14.39 4.90
CA ARG A 132 -13.48 -15.80 5.17
C ARG A 132 -13.59 -16.12 6.66
N GLY A 133 -12.70 -15.54 7.46
CA GLY A 133 -12.75 -15.68 8.92
C GLY A 133 -14.02 -15.05 9.49
N GLU A 134 -14.36 -13.85 9.00
CA GLU A 134 -15.56 -13.12 9.42
C GLU A 134 -16.85 -13.84 9.03
N ILE A 135 -16.92 -14.41 7.82
CA ILE A 135 -18.04 -15.27 7.38
C ILE A 135 -18.20 -16.46 8.31
N LYS A 136 -17.12 -17.20 8.60
CA LYS A 136 -17.16 -18.36 9.52
C LYS A 136 -17.57 -17.98 10.93
N THR A 137 -17.21 -16.79 11.39
CA THR A 137 -17.66 -16.28 12.69
C THR A 137 -19.15 -15.98 12.67
N GLN A 138 -19.66 -15.36 11.60
CA GLN A 138 -21.08 -15.10 11.41
C GLN A 138 -21.90 -16.40 11.31
N GLU A 139 -21.44 -17.39 10.54
CA GLU A 139 -22.10 -18.70 10.40
C GLU A 139 -22.27 -19.46 11.72
N LYS A 140 -21.41 -19.21 12.72
CA LYS A 140 -21.52 -19.82 14.06
C LYS A 140 -22.51 -19.11 14.99
N LEU A 141 -22.95 -17.92 14.62
CA LEU A 141 -23.91 -17.11 15.40
C LEU A 141 -25.36 -17.35 14.95
N PHE A 142 -25.56 -18.06 13.83
CA PHE A 142 -26.84 -18.55 13.33
C PHE A 142 -26.97 -20.05 13.60
#